data_AF-T0KKF4-F1
#
_entry.id   AF-T0KKF4-F1
#
_cell.length_a   1.000
_cell.length_b   1.000
_cell.length_c   1.000
_cell.angle_alpha   90.00
_cell.angle_beta   90.00
_cell.angle_gamma   90.00
#
_symmetry.space_group_name_H-M   'P 1'
#
loop_
_entity.id
_entity.type
_entity.pdbx_description
1 polymer ?
#
loop_
_entity_poly.entity_id
_entity_poly.type
_entity_poly.pdbx_seq_one_letter_code
_entity_poly.pdbx_strand_id
1 'polypeptide(L)'
;MLPFKLMSVIALAAAAAAQKIKIMPLGDSITEITCWRAYVWDMLVKENLADKVQFVGSMTNNPQNCRAQSGSFDLHHEGHSGWLSINIANQYLQGWLASSKPDIVQYMLGTNDVAQGRTTNDIIASYTKMVGLMRASNPRMKILVDLLIPLSFNGGGITTLNQQIPGWAAQQNSTESPVMIADCSTKAGYTDSMNRDGVHPNDQGDQFIARQVGTLLIKYVKDLLAERSASAKYYQVHSQEKRA
;
A
#
# COMPACT_ATOMS: atom_id res chain seq x y z
N MET A 1 49.36 -2.55 -48.25
CA MET A 1 49.29 -2.59 -46.78
C MET A 1 48.95 -1.19 -46.29
N LEU A 2 47.71 -0.98 -45.85
CA LEU A 2 47.27 0.19 -45.07
C LEU A 2 46.11 -0.29 -44.18
N PRO A 3 46.04 0.12 -42.90
CA PRO A 3 45.49 -0.71 -41.85
C PRO A 3 43.96 -0.62 -41.73
N PHE A 4 43.37 -1.77 -41.42
CA PHE A 4 41.99 -1.95 -41.01
C PHE A 4 41.72 -1.09 -39.76
N LYS A 5 40.92 -0.02 -39.88
CA LYS A 5 40.41 0.72 -38.72
C LYS A 5 39.35 -0.14 -38.05
N LEU A 6 39.73 -0.75 -36.92
CA LEU A 6 38.82 -1.41 -36.00
C LEU A 6 37.86 -0.34 -35.42
N MET A 7 36.60 -0.34 -35.82
CA MET A 7 35.55 0.37 -35.09
C MET A 7 35.24 -0.42 -33.81
N SER A 8 35.82 0.00 -32.68
CA SER A 8 35.36 -0.45 -31.37
C SER A 8 33.99 0.18 -31.10
N VAL A 9 32.92 -0.61 -31.30
CA VAL A 9 31.58 -0.26 -30.82
C VAL A 9 31.56 -0.53 -29.32
N ILE A 10 31.72 0.53 -28.51
CA ILE A 10 31.48 0.46 -27.07
C ILE A 10 29.96 0.35 -26.89
N ALA A 11 29.47 -0.85 -26.62
CA ALA A 11 28.09 -1.05 -26.19
C ALA A 11 27.95 -0.53 -24.74
N LEU A 12 27.45 0.69 -24.56
CA LEU A 12 26.92 1.13 -23.26
C LEU A 12 25.62 0.35 -22.99
N ALA A 13 25.75 -0.85 -22.42
CA ALA A 13 24.66 -1.44 -21.67
C ALA A 13 24.59 -0.73 -20.31
N ALA A 14 23.93 0.43 -20.25
CA ALA A 14 23.47 0.95 -18.97
C ALA A 14 22.46 -0.06 -18.42
N ALA A 15 22.89 -0.89 -17.47
CA ALA A 15 21.97 -1.68 -16.68
C ALA A 15 21.07 -0.68 -15.95
N ALA A 16 19.86 -0.45 -16.45
CA ALA A 16 18.87 0.34 -15.75
C ALA A 16 18.70 -0.31 -14.37
N ALA A 17 19.09 0.41 -13.31
CA ALA A 17 18.89 -0.07 -11.95
C ALA A 17 17.41 -0.42 -11.79
N ALA A 18 17.12 -1.63 -11.32
CA ALA A 18 15.74 -2.07 -11.15
C ALA A 18 15.04 -1.07 -10.22
N GLN A 19 14.01 -0.40 -10.74
CA GLN A 19 13.24 0.57 -9.96
C GLN A 19 12.62 -0.16 -8.76
N LYS A 20 12.69 0.46 -7.57
CA LYS A 20 12.03 -0.06 -6.36
C LYS A 20 10.52 -0.17 -6.57
N ILE A 21 9.89 -1.10 -5.87
CA ILE A 21 8.43 -1.17 -5.77
C ILE A 21 7.97 -0.08 -4.80
N LYS A 22 7.10 0.80 -5.27
CA LYS A 22 6.59 1.91 -4.48
C LYS A 22 5.29 1.53 -3.80
N ILE A 23 5.25 1.71 -2.48
CA ILE A 23 4.13 1.34 -1.64
C ILE A 23 3.62 2.62 -0.98
N MET A 24 2.33 2.90 -1.12
CA MET A 24 1.69 4.03 -0.43
C MET A 24 0.85 3.48 0.73
N PRO A 25 1.30 3.66 1.99
CA PRO A 25 0.44 3.54 3.16
C PRO A 25 -0.50 4.74 3.22
N LEU A 26 -1.72 4.59 2.71
CA LEU A 26 -2.77 5.61 2.71
C LEU A 26 -3.66 5.44 3.94
N GLY A 27 -4.10 6.52 4.58
CA GLY A 27 -5.05 6.38 5.67
C GLY A 27 -5.35 7.66 6.42
N ASP A 28 -5.89 7.48 7.61
CA ASP A 28 -6.15 8.56 8.55
C ASP A 28 -5.12 8.56 9.70
N SER A 29 -5.54 8.94 10.91
CA SER A 29 -4.69 8.92 12.11
C SER A 29 -4.18 7.52 12.45
N ILE A 30 -4.93 6.47 12.10
CA ILE A 30 -4.50 5.08 12.31
C ILE A 30 -3.28 4.74 11.45
N THR A 31 -3.04 5.45 10.34
CA THR A 31 -1.81 5.32 9.54
C THR A 31 -0.73 6.34 9.96
N GLU A 32 -1.12 7.57 10.30
CA GLU A 32 -0.19 8.66 10.60
C GLU A 32 0.50 8.52 11.97
N ILE A 33 -0.29 8.29 13.02
CA ILE A 33 0.15 8.47 14.43
C ILE A 33 0.23 7.15 15.19
N THR A 34 0.73 6.11 14.53
CA THR A 34 0.80 4.72 15.02
C THR A 34 2.08 4.04 14.52
N CYS A 35 2.42 2.87 15.08
CA CYS A 35 3.68 2.19 14.82
C CYS A 35 3.59 0.97 13.90
N TRP A 36 2.40 0.56 13.43
CA TRP A 36 2.27 -0.63 12.57
C TRP A 36 3.14 -0.55 11.30
N ARG A 37 3.35 0.64 10.72
CA ARG A 37 4.24 0.83 9.55
C ARG A 37 5.68 0.42 9.84
N ALA A 38 6.18 0.70 11.04
CA ALA A 38 7.53 0.32 11.45
C ALA A 38 7.66 -1.21 11.58
N TYR A 39 6.63 -1.88 12.13
CA TYR A 39 6.58 -3.34 12.21
C TYR A 39 6.50 -3.99 10.82
N VAL A 40 5.69 -3.44 9.90
CA VAL A 40 5.67 -3.91 8.51
C VAL A 40 7.02 -3.72 7.84
N TRP A 41 7.74 -2.63 8.13
CA TRP A 41 9.10 -2.44 7.63
C TRP A 41 10.07 -3.52 8.14
N ASP A 42 10.02 -3.88 9.42
CA ASP A 42 10.82 -4.99 9.95
C ASP A 42 10.46 -6.33 9.30
N MET A 43 9.19 -6.56 8.97
CA MET A 43 8.77 -7.74 8.20
C MET A 43 9.37 -7.73 6.79
N LEU A 44 9.40 -6.58 6.11
CA LEU A 44 10.04 -6.42 4.80
C LEU A 44 11.56 -6.68 4.87
N VAL A 45 12.23 -6.20 5.93
CA VAL A 45 13.66 -6.46 6.16
C VAL A 45 13.90 -7.95 6.39
N LYS A 46 13.09 -8.60 7.22
CA LYS A 46 13.18 -10.05 7.49
C LYS A 46 13.05 -10.89 6.21
N GLU A 47 12.27 -10.43 5.25
CA GLU A 47 12.09 -11.07 3.94
C GLU A 47 13.14 -10.66 2.90
N ASN A 48 14.14 -9.86 3.26
CA ASN A 48 15.16 -9.29 2.36
C ASN A 48 14.55 -8.45 1.23
N LEU A 49 13.50 -7.69 1.53
CA LEU A 49 12.77 -6.86 0.56
C LEU A 49 13.01 -5.36 0.74
N ALA A 50 13.61 -4.91 1.84
CA ALA A 50 13.76 -3.48 2.16
C ALA A 50 14.57 -2.68 1.11
N ASP A 51 15.54 -3.30 0.45
CA ASP A 51 16.29 -2.67 -0.66
C ASP A 51 15.50 -2.67 -1.99
N LYS A 52 14.43 -3.46 -2.09
CA LYS A 52 13.56 -3.57 -3.27
C LYS A 52 12.32 -2.68 -3.20
N VAL A 53 11.99 -2.15 -2.03
CA VAL A 53 10.79 -1.35 -1.82
C VAL A 53 11.13 0.07 -1.37
N GLN A 54 10.16 0.95 -1.53
CA GLN A 54 10.17 2.32 -1.03
C GLN A 54 8.76 2.66 -0.57
N PHE A 55 8.61 3.17 0.66
CA PHE A 55 7.36 3.80 1.04
C PHE A 55 7.27 5.18 0.38
N VAL A 56 6.08 5.54 -0.10
CA VAL A 56 5.84 6.81 -0.77
C VAL A 56 4.60 7.48 -0.22
N GLY A 57 4.60 8.80 -0.29
CA GLY A 57 3.51 9.66 0.13
C GLY A 57 4.03 11.04 0.49
N SER A 58 3.14 12.00 0.69
CA SER A 58 3.51 13.40 0.99
C SER A 58 3.96 13.62 2.43
N MET A 59 3.66 12.67 3.33
CA MET A 59 3.93 12.79 4.76
C MET A 59 5.13 11.92 5.16
N THR A 60 5.91 12.41 6.14
CA THR A 60 7.03 11.68 6.75
C THR A 60 7.07 11.85 8.27
N ASN A 61 6.01 12.43 8.85
CA ASN A 61 5.98 12.68 10.28
C ASN A 61 5.87 11.35 11.05
N ASN A 62 6.44 11.35 12.25
CA ASN A 62 6.49 10.18 13.12
C ASN A 62 6.34 10.64 14.58
N PRO A 63 5.17 11.16 14.97
CA PRO A 63 4.99 11.81 16.28
C PRO A 63 5.10 10.82 17.44
N GLN A 64 4.88 9.53 17.21
CA GLN A 64 5.07 8.46 18.21
C GLN A 64 6.53 7.98 18.30
N ASN A 65 7.45 8.54 17.50
CA ASN A 65 8.86 8.12 17.44
C ASN A 65 9.00 6.61 17.24
N CYS A 66 8.14 6.02 16.40
CA CYS A 66 8.17 4.61 16.05
C CYS A 66 9.48 4.26 15.37
N ARG A 67 10.04 3.10 15.69
CA ARG A 67 11.32 2.63 15.13
C ARG A 67 11.16 1.22 14.61
N ALA A 68 11.67 0.97 13.41
CA ALA A 68 11.94 -0.38 12.95
C ALA A 68 13.23 -0.86 13.62
N GLN A 69 13.23 -2.07 14.17
CA GLN A 69 14.38 -2.69 14.82
C GLN A 69 15.57 -2.83 13.86
N SER A 70 15.27 -2.98 12.57
CA SER A 70 16.23 -2.99 11.47
C SER A 70 17.03 -1.69 11.27
N GLY A 71 16.63 -0.58 11.88
CA GLY A 71 17.33 0.71 11.81
C GLY A 71 17.22 1.45 10.47
N SER A 72 16.43 0.96 9.51
CA SER A 72 16.32 1.50 8.14
C SER A 72 14.91 1.93 7.73
N PHE A 73 14.07 2.31 8.71
CA PHE A 73 12.65 2.61 8.50
C PHE A 73 12.42 3.78 7.52
N ASP A 74 11.78 3.48 6.38
CA ASP A 74 11.27 4.51 5.47
C ASP A 74 10.01 5.16 6.06
N LEU A 75 10.11 6.45 6.39
CA LEU A 75 9.06 7.18 7.11
C LEU A 75 7.89 7.62 6.22
N HIS A 76 7.97 7.51 4.90
CA HIS A 76 6.93 8.05 4.04
C HIS A 76 5.57 7.37 4.24
N HIS A 77 4.50 8.15 4.17
CA HIS A 77 3.11 7.70 4.16
C HIS A 77 2.19 8.76 3.55
N GLU A 78 0.93 8.36 3.35
CA GLU A 78 -0.18 9.22 2.98
C GLU A 78 -1.31 9.11 4.03
N GLY A 79 -0.93 8.95 5.30
CA GLY A 79 -1.81 9.03 6.46
C GLY A 79 -2.10 10.47 6.91
N HIS A 80 -3.38 10.81 7.15
CA HIS A 80 -3.83 12.16 7.53
C HIS A 80 -4.90 12.14 8.65
N SER A 81 -4.53 12.58 9.85
CA SER A 81 -5.37 12.50 11.05
C SER A 81 -6.67 13.27 10.92
N GLY A 82 -7.79 12.59 11.20
CA GLY A 82 -9.13 13.17 11.12
C GLY A 82 -9.72 13.24 9.70
N TRP A 83 -8.99 12.81 8.67
CA TRP A 83 -9.47 12.90 7.29
C TRP A 83 -10.45 11.79 6.95
N LEU A 84 -11.39 12.14 6.07
CA LEU A 84 -12.45 11.26 5.59
C LEU A 84 -12.05 10.62 4.28
N SER A 85 -12.43 9.35 4.10
CA SER A 85 -12.33 8.63 2.84
C SER A 85 -12.99 9.41 1.69
N ILE A 86 -14.15 10.01 1.96
CA ILE A 86 -14.92 10.80 1.00
C ILE A 86 -14.13 12.03 0.53
N ASN A 87 -13.45 12.74 1.45
CA ASN A 87 -12.68 13.92 1.08
C ASN A 87 -11.42 13.54 0.30
N ILE A 88 -10.71 12.51 0.75
CA ILE A 88 -9.53 11.94 0.07
C ILE A 88 -9.87 11.57 -1.38
N ALA A 89 -10.95 10.80 -1.58
CA ALA A 89 -11.39 10.36 -2.90
C ALA A 89 -11.78 11.52 -3.83
N ASN A 90 -12.35 12.60 -3.28
CA ASN A 90 -12.90 13.68 -4.06
C ASN A 90 -11.90 14.79 -4.40
N GLN A 91 -10.88 15.00 -3.57
CA GLN A 91 -10.06 16.22 -3.63
C GLN A 91 -8.56 15.95 -3.75
N TYR A 92 -8.05 14.83 -3.22
CA TYR A 92 -6.60 14.71 -2.96
C TYR A 92 -5.94 13.54 -3.67
N LEU A 93 -6.59 12.37 -3.68
CA LEU A 93 -5.94 11.13 -4.09
C LEU A 93 -5.34 11.20 -5.50
N GLN A 94 -6.02 11.83 -6.46
CA GLN A 94 -5.52 11.97 -7.82
C GLN A 94 -4.14 12.67 -7.88
N GLY A 95 -3.96 13.74 -7.10
CA GLY A 95 -2.69 14.47 -7.03
C GLY A 95 -1.58 13.64 -6.39
N TRP A 96 -1.87 12.94 -5.30
CA TRP A 96 -0.92 12.05 -4.63
C TRP A 96 -0.49 10.89 -5.51
N LEU A 97 -1.42 10.27 -6.24
CA LEU A 97 -1.12 9.21 -7.21
C LEU A 97 -0.20 9.72 -8.34
N ALA A 98 -0.49 10.90 -8.90
CA ALA A 98 0.33 11.49 -9.95
C ALA A 98 1.77 11.82 -9.50
N SER A 99 1.91 12.30 -8.26
CA SER A 99 3.20 12.67 -7.66
C SER A 99 4.05 11.43 -7.31
N SER A 100 3.47 10.51 -6.54
CA SER A 100 4.22 9.39 -5.95
C SER A 100 4.33 8.19 -6.89
N LYS A 101 3.35 7.98 -7.77
CA LYS A 101 3.23 6.85 -8.72
C LYS A 101 3.42 5.50 -8.03
N PRO A 102 2.53 5.10 -7.10
CA PRO A 102 2.68 3.85 -6.37
C PRO A 102 2.41 2.63 -7.26
N ASP A 103 3.07 1.52 -6.94
CA ASP A 103 2.76 0.20 -7.48
C ASP A 103 1.71 -0.52 -6.61
N ILE A 104 1.76 -0.26 -5.30
CA ILE A 104 0.85 -0.80 -4.28
C ILE A 104 0.26 0.37 -3.50
N VAL A 105 -1.06 0.39 -3.33
CA VAL A 105 -1.71 1.22 -2.31
C VAL A 105 -2.34 0.30 -1.27
N GLN A 106 -1.98 0.50 -0.01
CA GLN A 106 -2.67 -0.06 1.14
C GLN A 106 -3.48 1.06 1.80
N TYR A 107 -4.71 0.78 2.24
CA TYR A 107 -5.45 1.77 3.01
C TYR A 107 -6.41 1.20 4.08
N MET A 108 -6.43 1.91 5.21
CA MET A 108 -7.50 1.87 6.21
C MET A 108 -8.07 3.28 6.33
N LEU A 109 -9.33 3.46 5.93
CA LEU A 109 -10.06 4.73 5.94
C LEU A 109 -11.52 4.47 6.27
N GLY A 110 -12.24 5.45 6.79
CA GLY A 110 -13.67 5.33 7.10
C GLY A 110 -13.99 5.50 8.58
N THR A 111 -12.99 5.42 9.47
CA THR A 111 -13.14 5.67 10.91
C THR A 111 -13.74 7.06 11.15
N ASN A 112 -13.16 8.09 10.51
CA ASN A 112 -13.64 9.46 10.66
C ASN A 112 -14.98 9.69 9.94
N ASP A 113 -15.22 9.04 8.80
CA ASP A 113 -16.49 9.10 8.10
C ASP A 113 -17.62 8.57 9.01
N VAL A 114 -17.43 7.41 9.63
CA VAL A 114 -18.37 6.82 10.60
C VAL A 114 -18.51 7.69 11.84
N ALA A 115 -17.41 8.19 12.41
CA ALA A 115 -17.43 9.08 13.57
C ALA A 115 -18.22 10.37 13.31
N GLN A 116 -18.20 10.87 12.07
CA GLN A 116 -18.93 12.07 11.64
C GLN A 116 -20.31 11.76 11.03
N GLY A 117 -20.81 10.54 11.18
CA GLY A 117 -22.17 10.17 10.78
C GLY A 117 -22.39 10.06 9.26
N ARG A 118 -21.33 9.85 8.48
CA ARG A 118 -21.47 9.54 7.04
C ARG A 118 -22.05 8.15 6.86
N THR A 119 -22.84 7.97 5.81
CA THR A 119 -23.49 6.68 5.55
C THR A 119 -22.48 5.66 5.03
N THR A 120 -22.70 4.37 5.32
CA THR A 120 -21.89 3.29 4.75
C THR A 120 -21.88 3.33 3.23
N ASN A 121 -22.99 3.71 2.60
CA ASN A 121 -23.09 3.80 1.15
C ASN A 121 -22.16 4.89 0.59
N ASP A 122 -22.09 6.06 1.24
CA ASP A 122 -21.18 7.14 0.80
C ASP A 122 -19.71 6.73 0.95
N ILE A 123 -19.38 5.98 2.00
CA ILE A 123 -18.02 5.46 2.24
C ILE A 123 -17.65 4.42 1.16
N ILE A 124 -18.54 3.47 0.87
CA ILE A 124 -18.30 2.47 -0.20
C ILE A 124 -18.23 3.13 -1.59
N ALA A 125 -19.02 4.17 -1.84
CA ALA A 125 -18.91 4.96 -3.06
C ALA A 125 -17.55 5.68 -3.15
N SER A 126 -17.04 6.20 -2.03
CA SER A 126 -15.71 6.80 -1.97
C SER A 126 -14.62 5.78 -2.29
N TYR A 127 -14.70 4.56 -1.73
CA TYR A 127 -13.75 3.48 -2.02
C TYR A 127 -13.76 3.10 -3.51
N THR A 128 -14.96 3.00 -4.10
CA THR A 128 -15.11 2.73 -5.53
C THR A 128 -14.43 3.80 -6.38
N LYS A 129 -14.63 5.08 -6.02
CA LYS A 129 -13.95 6.20 -6.68
C LYS A 129 -12.42 6.13 -6.51
N MET A 130 -11.95 5.82 -5.31
CA MET A 130 -10.51 5.67 -5.04
C MET A 130 -9.87 4.57 -5.90
N VAL A 131 -10.49 3.39 -5.98
CA VAL A 131 -10.02 2.29 -6.85
C VAL A 131 -10.00 2.71 -8.32
N GLY A 132 -11.01 3.46 -8.78
CA GLY A 132 -11.04 4.03 -10.13
C GLY A 132 -9.87 4.97 -10.40
N LEU A 133 -9.56 5.88 -9.48
CA LEU A 133 -8.42 6.80 -9.59
C LEU A 133 -7.08 6.06 -9.57
N MET A 134 -6.93 5.07 -8.67
CA MET A 134 -5.75 4.21 -8.59
C MET A 134 -5.48 3.51 -9.94
N ARG A 135 -6.51 2.89 -10.52
CA ARG A 135 -6.39 2.19 -11.81
C ARG A 135 -6.16 3.14 -12.99
N ALA A 136 -6.73 4.34 -12.96
CA ALA A 136 -6.43 5.36 -13.95
C ALA A 136 -4.97 5.81 -13.88
N SER A 137 -4.37 5.86 -12.68
CA SER A 137 -2.95 6.19 -12.50
C SER A 137 -2.01 5.03 -12.85
N ASN A 138 -2.40 3.80 -12.51
CA ASN A 138 -1.65 2.59 -12.83
C ASN A 138 -2.65 1.43 -13.00
N PRO A 139 -2.92 0.97 -14.24
CA PRO A 139 -3.92 -0.07 -14.50
C PRO A 139 -3.53 -1.45 -13.93
N ARG A 140 -2.30 -1.61 -13.45
CA ARG A 140 -1.80 -2.82 -12.78
C ARG A 140 -1.55 -2.64 -11.28
N MET A 141 -2.07 -1.56 -10.68
CA MET A 141 -1.88 -1.30 -9.26
C MET A 141 -2.42 -2.46 -8.42
N LYS A 142 -1.63 -2.92 -7.45
CA LYS A 142 -2.09 -3.86 -6.43
C LYS A 142 -2.73 -3.05 -5.29
N ILE A 143 -3.94 -3.41 -4.88
CA ILE A 143 -4.71 -2.62 -3.90
C ILE A 143 -4.99 -3.50 -2.68
N LEU A 144 -4.63 -3.01 -1.50
CA LEU A 144 -4.92 -3.66 -0.23
C LEU A 144 -5.87 -2.76 0.57
N VAL A 145 -7.09 -3.24 0.79
CA VAL A 145 -8.08 -2.55 1.62
C VAL A 145 -8.17 -3.24 2.97
N ASP A 146 -8.21 -2.47 4.05
CA ASP A 146 -8.28 -3.04 5.38
C ASP A 146 -9.73 -3.06 5.88
N LEU A 147 -10.15 -4.14 6.53
CA LEU A 147 -11.31 -4.04 7.43
C LEU A 147 -10.90 -3.23 8.65
N LEU A 148 -11.75 -2.31 9.09
CA LEU A 148 -11.43 -1.33 10.11
C LEU A 148 -11.38 -1.98 11.50
N ILE A 149 -10.46 -1.47 12.32
CA ILE A 149 -10.41 -1.72 13.77
C ILE A 149 -11.67 -1.14 14.46
N PRO A 150 -12.10 -1.66 15.62
CA PRO A 150 -13.28 -1.18 16.33
C PRO A 150 -13.13 0.28 16.78
N LEU A 151 -14.27 0.99 16.82
CA LEU A 151 -14.41 2.36 17.29
C LEU A 151 -15.35 2.38 18.50
N SER A 152 -14.85 2.74 19.69
CA SER A 152 -15.57 2.54 20.95
C SER A 152 -16.92 3.27 21.03
N PHE A 153 -17.00 4.48 20.51
CA PHE A 153 -18.21 5.32 20.57
C PHE A 153 -19.15 5.17 19.35
N ASN A 154 -18.74 4.42 18.32
CA ASN A 154 -19.60 4.11 17.17
C ASN A 154 -19.22 2.77 16.50
N GLY A 155 -19.18 1.70 17.28
CA GLY A 155 -18.81 0.37 16.79
C GLY A 155 -19.83 -0.24 15.83
N GLY A 156 -21.09 0.19 15.92
CA GLY A 156 -22.16 -0.23 15.00
C GLY A 156 -21.87 0.20 13.56
N GLY A 157 -21.50 1.46 13.34
CA GLY A 157 -21.15 1.96 12.01
C GLY A 157 -19.93 1.24 11.40
N ILE A 158 -18.89 1.01 12.20
CA ILE A 158 -17.72 0.22 11.78
C ILE A 158 -18.13 -1.21 11.41
N THR A 159 -18.98 -1.85 12.22
CA THR A 159 -19.47 -3.20 11.95
C THR A 159 -20.23 -3.26 10.64
N THR A 160 -21.14 -2.31 10.38
CA THR A 160 -21.89 -2.24 9.12
C THR A 160 -20.96 -2.02 7.93
N LEU A 161 -19.98 -1.13 8.05
CA LEU A 161 -18.99 -0.89 6.99
C LEU A 161 -18.16 -2.14 6.69
N ASN A 162 -17.60 -2.79 7.73
CA ASN A 162 -16.82 -4.01 7.60
C ASN A 162 -17.62 -5.18 6.99
N GLN A 163 -18.94 -5.21 7.16
CA GLN A 163 -19.80 -6.19 6.50
C GLN A 163 -19.94 -5.96 4.99
N GLN A 164 -19.86 -4.71 4.51
CA GLN A 164 -19.99 -4.37 3.10
C GLN A 164 -18.69 -4.55 2.31
N ILE A 165 -17.54 -4.29 2.93
CA ILE A 165 -16.23 -4.31 2.26
C ILE A 165 -15.94 -5.64 1.54
N PRO A 166 -16.20 -6.85 2.11
CA PRO A 166 -15.94 -8.11 1.41
C PRO A 166 -16.68 -8.25 0.08
N GLY A 167 -17.98 -7.94 0.07
CA GLY A 167 -18.79 -8.00 -1.15
C GLY A 167 -18.33 -6.97 -2.18
N TRP A 168 -18.04 -5.75 -1.73
CA TRP A 168 -17.52 -4.68 -2.57
C TRP A 168 -16.15 -5.02 -3.18
N ALA A 169 -15.20 -5.50 -2.37
CA ALA A 169 -13.85 -5.83 -2.83
C ALA A 169 -13.89 -6.96 -3.86
N ALA A 170 -14.75 -7.97 -3.66
CA ALA A 170 -14.95 -9.04 -4.63
C ALA A 170 -15.46 -8.50 -5.99
N GLN A 171 -16.36 -7.52 -5.98
CA GLN A 171 -16.84 -6.86 -7.20
C GLN A 171 -15.76 -6.01 -7.87
N GLN A 172 -14.89 -5.36 -7.08
CA GLN A 172 -13.82 -4.54 -7.63
C GLN A 172 -12.63 -5.36 -8.10
N ASN A 173 -12.41 -6.57 -7.59
CA ASN A 173 -11.22 -7.38 -7.86
C ASN A 173 -11.06 -7.75 -9.35
N SER A 174 -9.82 -7.80 -9.83
CA SER A 174 -9.47 -8.22 -11.20
C SER A 174 -8.10 -8.89 -11.22
N THR A 175 -7.78 -9.63 -12.29
CA THR A 175 -6.45 -10.25 -12.43
C THR A 175 -5.36 -9.19 -12.63
N GLU A 176 -5.65 -8.15 -13.42
CA GLU A 176 -4.70 -7.11 -13.78
C GLU A 176 -4.39 -6.17 -12.61
N SER A 177 -5.42 -5.79 -11.84
CA SER A 177 -5.33 -4.94 -10.65
C SER A 177 -6.12 -5.58 -9.50
N PRO A 178 -5.51 -6.53 -8.78
CA PRO A 178 -6.17 -7.24 -7.70
C PRO A 178 -6.43 -6.34 -6.49
N VAL A 179 -7.53 -6.63 -5.80
CA VAL A 179 -7.91 -6.05 -4.52
C VAL A 179 -7.93 -7.17 -3.48
N MET A 180 -7.05 -7.09 -2.47
CA MET A 180 -7.03 -8.01 -1.33
C MET A 180 -7.54 -7.29 -0.08
N ILE A 181 -8.06 -8.08 0.87
CA ILE A 181 -8.52 -7.58 2.17
C ILE A 181 -7.54 -7.97 3.27
N ALA A 182 -7.00 -6.99 3.99
CA ALA A 182 -6.39 -7.24 5.30
C ALA A 182 -7.46 -7.12 6.39
N ASP A 183 -7.87 -8.24 6.96
CA ASP A 183 -8.88 -8.22 8.03
C ASP A 183 -8.24 -7.77 9.36
N CYS A 184 -8.41 -6.49 9.70
CA CYS A 184 -8.00 -5.93 10.99
C CYS A 184 -9.17 -5.83 11.98
N SER A 185 -10.32 -6.44 11.67
CA SER A 185 -11.53 -6.31 12.46
C SER A 185 -11.54 -7.18 13.71
N THR A 186 -12.58 -7.00 14.54
CA THR A 186 -12.81 -7.85 15.71
C THR A 186 -13.00 -9.34 15.37
N LYS A 187 -13.48 -9.66 14.16
CA LYS A 187 -13.61 -11.06 13.71
C LYS A 187 -12.26 -11.74 13.49
N ALA A 188 -11.22 -10.97 13.14
CA ALA A 188 -9.86 -11.46 13.04
C ALA A 188 -9.14 -11.54 14.39
N GLY A 189 -9.76 -11.06 15.47
CA GLY A 189 -9.20 -11.08 16.82
C GLY A 189 -8.65 -9.75 17.32
N TYR A 190 -8.89 -8.64 16.62
CA TYR A 190 -8.63 -7.31 17.20
C TYR A 190 -9.59 -7.06 18.38
N THR A 191 -9.10 -6.56 19.51
CA THR A 191 -9.94 -6.30 20.69
C THR A 191 -9.93 -4.82 21.07
N ASP A 192 -10.92 -4.37 21.84
CA ASP A 192 -10.96 -2.97 22.31
C ASP A 192 -9.75 -2.63 23.20
N SER A 193 -9.18 -3.61 23.91
CA SER A 193 -7.95 -3.45 24.70
C SER A 193 -6.70 -3.20 23.85
N MET A 194 -6.77 -3.45 22.54
CA MET A 194 -5.73 -3.09 21.59
C MET A 194 -5.82 -1.63 21.16
N ASN A 195 -6.85 -0.87 21.58
CA ASN A 195 -6.90 0.59 21.45
C ASN A 195 -6.42 1.28 22.72
N ARG A 196 -5.75 2.43 22.58
CA ARG A 196 -5.25 3.26 23.70
C ARG A 196 -6.27 4.30 24.18
N ASP A 197 -7.17 4.73 23.30
CA ASP A 197 -8.15 5.80 23.55
C ASP A 197 -9.55 5.47 22.98
N GLY A 198 -9.78 4.21 22.62
CA GLY A 198 -11.00 3.75 21.97
C GLY A 198 -11.08 4.01 20.46
N VAL A 199 -10.05 4.63 19.87
CA VAL A 199 -9.94 4.89 18.42
C VAL A 199 -8.64 4.34 17.86
N HIS A 200 -7.51 4.68 18.48
CA HIS A 200 -6.19 4.42 17.95
C HIS A 200 -5.55 3.20 18.60
N PRO A 201 -4.78 2.40 17.85
CA PRO A 201 -4.09 1.24 18.39
C PRO A 201 -3.06 1.62 19.47
N ASN A 202 -2.87 0.76 20.45
CA ASN A 202 -1.64 0.70 21.24
C ASN A 202 -0.63 -0.25 20.56
N ASP A 203 0.50 -0.52 21.22
CA ASP A 203 1.55 -1.40 20.69
C ASP A 203 1.04 -2.79 20.26
N GLN A 204 0.13 -3.39 21.03
CA GLN A 204 -0.45 -4.69 20.68
C GLN A 204 -1.34 -4.59 19.43
N GLY A 205 -2.12 -3.51 19.33
CA GLY A 205 -2.92 -3.21 18.14
C GLY A 205 -2.06 -2.96 16.90
N ASP A 206 -0.95 -2.23 17.06
CA ASP A 206 -0.01 -1.95 15.99
C ASP A 206 0.64 -3.23 15.45
N GLN A 207 1.08 -4.12 16.35
CA GLN A 207 1.61 -5.42 15.96
C GLN A 207 0.54 -6.29 15.29
N PHE A 208 -0.72 -6.22 15.74
CA PHE A 208 -1.82 -6.94 15.13
C PHE A 208 -2.06 -6.45 13.69
N ILE A 209 -2.28 -5.14 13.49
CA ILE A 209 -2.47 -4.53 12.17
C ILE A 209 -1.30 -4.89 11.24
N ALA A 210 -0.06 -4.76 11.73
CA ALA A 210 1.13 -5.08 10.97
C ALA A 210 1.17 -6.54 10.48
N ARG A 211 0.73 -7.51 11.29
CA ARG A 211 0.65 -8.92 10.84
C ARG A 211 -0.37 -9.10 9.72
N GLN A 212 -1.55 -8.50 9.84
CA GLN A 212 -2.62 -8.61 8.85
C GLN A 212 -2.21 -7.95 7.51
N VAL A 213 -1.76 -6.69 7.59
CA VAL A 213 -1.36 -5.87 6.44
C VAL A 213 -0.06 -6.38 5.83
N GLY A 214 0.98 -6.55 6.65
CA GLY A 214 2.33 -6.87 6.21
C GLY A 214 2.41 -8.19 5.46
N THR A 215 1.65 -9.20 5.88
CA THR A 215 1.61 -10.52 5.21
C THR A 215 1.16 -10.38 3.74
N LEU A 216 0.07 -9.66 3.49
CA LEU A 216 -0.48 -9.49 2.15
C LEU A 216 0.33 -8.49 1.31
N LEU A 217 0.84 -7.44 1.94
CA LEU A 217 1.72 -6.46 1.29
C LEU A 217 3.01 -7.12 0.81
N ILE A 218 3.66 -7.96 1.63
CA ILE A 218 4.84 -8.74 1.24
C ILE A 218 4.52 -9.67 0.06
N LYS A 219 3.33 -10.30 0.06
CA LYS A 219 2.89 -11.10 -1.07
C LYS A 219 2.84 -10.28 -2.36
N TYR A 220 2.20 -9.11 -2.35
CA TYR A 220 2.15 -8.23 -3.52
C TYR A 220 3.52 -7.74 -3.98
N VAL A 221 4.43 -7.45 -3.06
CA VAL A 221 5.82 -7.11 -3.39
C VAL A 221 6.48 -8.27 -4.15
N LYS A 222 6.38 -9.49 -3.63
CA LYS A 222 6.96 -10.69 -4.28
C LYS A 222 6.34 -10.95 -5.65
N ASP A 223 5.02 -10.81 -5.79
CA ASP A 223 4.31 -10.96 -7.07
C ASP A 223 4.85 -9.97 -8.11
N LEU A 224 4.97 -8.69 -7.75
CA LEU A 224 5.48 -7.64 -8.66
C LEU A 224 6.95 -7.86 -9.04
N LEU A 225 7.80 -8.34 -8.11
CA LEU A 225 9.19 -8.69 -8.42
C LEU A 225 9.26 -9.85 -9.43
N ALA A 226 8.40 -10.85 -9.29
CA ALA A 226 8.32 -11.96 -10.23
C ALA A 226 7.84 -11.50 -11.61
N GLU A 227 6.79 -10.66 -11.67
CA GLU A 227 6.27 -10.08 -12.92
C GLU A 227 7.33 -9.24 -13.67
N ARG A 228 8.08 -8.40 -12.94
CA ARG A 228 9.18 -7.59 -13.50
C ARG A 228 10.31 -8.49 -14.03
N SER A 229 10.65 -9.55 -13.30
CA SER A 229 11.69 -10.51 -13.71
C SER A 229 11.30 -11.32 -14.95
N ALA A 230 10.06 -11.79 -15.03
CA ALA A 230 9.53 -12.50 -16.20
C ALA A 230 9.54 -11.61 -17.45
N SER A 231 9.12 -10.35 -17.30
CA SER A 231 9.13 -9.35 -18.37
C SER A 231 10.56 -9.09 -18.87
N ALA A 232 11.53 -8.89 -17.97
CA ALA A 232 12.93 -8.69 -18.34
C ALA A 232 13.52 -9.87 -19.13
N LYS A 233 13.23 -11.12 -18.71
CA LYS A 233 13.66 -12.33 -19.44
C LYS A 233 13.05 -12.39 -20.84
N TYR A 234 11.76 -12.09 -20.98
CA TYR A 234 11.08 -12.08 -22.28
C TYR A 234 11.77 -11.12 -23.27
N TYR A 235 12.06 -9.89 -22.86
CA TYR A 235 12.75 -8.92 -23.72
C TYR A 235 14.18 -9.34 -24.08
N GLN A 236 14.92 -9.95 -23.16
CA GLN A 236 16.28 -10.42 -23.44
C GLN A 236 16.30 -11.47 -24.55
N VAL A 237 15.44 -12.50 -24.46
CA VAL A 237 15.39 -13.59 -25.46
C VAL A 237 15.06 -13.05 -26.86
N HIS A 238 14.01 -12.25 -27.00
CA HIS A 238 13.54 -11.77 -28.30
C HIS A 238 14.41 -10.65 -28.90
N SER A 239 15.25 -10.00 -28.08
CA SER A 239 16.25 -9.03 -28.57
C SER A 239 17.48 -9.71 -29.19
N GLN A 240 17.80 -10.93 -28.77
CA GLN A 240 18.91 -11.73 -29.31
C GLN A 240 18.52 -12.39 -30.63
N GLU A 241 17.27 -12.85 -30.76
CA GLU A 241 16.75 -13.44 -32.02
C GLU A 241 16.67 -12.44 -33.16
N LYS A 242 16.43 -11.14 -32.89
CA LYS A 242 16.44 -10.08 -33.91
C LYS A 242 17.85 -9.64 -34.35
N ARG A 243 18.89 -10.20 -33.74
CA ARG A 243 20.30 -9.91 -34.04
C ARG A 243 21.04 -11.09 -34.69
N ALA A 244 20.37 -12.24 -34.81
CA ALA A 244 20.83 -13.39 -35.59
C ALA A 244 20.24 -13.32 -37.00
#